data_AF-A0A1G3ZQ95-F1
#
_entry.id   AF-A0A1G3ZQ95-F1
#
_cell.length_a   1.000
_cell.length_b   1.000
_cell.length_c   1.000
_cell.angle_alpha   90.00
_cell.angle_beta   90.00
_cell.angle_gamma   90.00
#
_symmetry.space_group_name_H-M   'P 1'
#
loop_
_entity.id
_entity.type
_entity.pdbx_description
1 polymer ?
#
loop_
_entity_poly.entity_id
_entity_poly.type
_entity_poly.pdbx_seq_one_letter_code
_entity_poly.pdbx_strand_id
1 'polypeptide(L)'
;MKKRITIAFSLFIGLAALFLIGRSLLYYSPGHVFFRQYNQLQPGMTFSQVQAVFGRSPDYVCGFNNGRIAYYARGCFPEKKLNPQLLPTSVQATNKIPYIYGSGQCLFNSHGVLSAYTCCGEELNIHTSKGGFHGSDLSQISNSMLNQLSD
;
A
#
# COMPACT_ATOMS: atom_id res chain seq x y z
N MET A 1 20.26 -45.19 -26.87
CA MET A 1 19.74 -44.78 -25.53
C MET A 1 20.41 -43.53 -24.97
N LYS A 2 21.75 -43.43 -24.91
CA LYS A 2 22.47 -42.27 -24.28
C LYS A 2 22.02 -40.88 -24.77
N LYS A 3 21.89 -40.65 -26.09
CA LYS A 3 21.43 -39.34 -26.64
C LYS A 3 20.03 -38.91 -26.20
N ARG A 4 19.09 -39.85 -26.00
CA ARG A 4 17.72 -39.54 -25.57
C ARG A 4 17.66 -39.11 -24.09
N ILE A 5 18.53 -39.68 -23.27
CA ILE A 5 18.66 -39.34 -21.84
C ILE A 5 19.26 -37.92 -21.70
N THR A 6 20.27 -37.58 -22.50
CA THR A 6 20.89 -36.24 -22.48
C THR A 6 19.90 -35.14 -22.89
N ILE A 7 19.08 -35.37 -23.93
CA ILE A 7 18.06 -34.41 -24.36
C ILE A 7 16.99 -34.22 -23.29
N ALA A 8 16.50 -35.30 -22.67
CA ALA A 8 15.51 -35.23 -21.60
C ALA A 8 16.03 -34.49 -20.36
N PHE A 9 17.29 -34.71 -19.98
CA PHE A 9 17.93 -34.03 -18.86
C PHE A 9 18.13 -32.53 -19.12
N SER A 10 18.55 -32.14 -20.32
CA SER A 10 18.66 -30.73 -20.71
C SER A 10 17.30 -30.02 -20.76
N LEU A 11 16.24 -30.72 -21.22
CA LEU A 11 14.88 -30.18 -21.22
C LEU A 11 14.36 -29.94 -19.78
N PHE A 12 14.64 -30.87 -18.88
CA PHE A 12 14.26 -30.77 -17.47
C PHE A 12 14.97 -29.60 -16.77
N ILE A 13 16.29 -29.43 -16.99
CA ILE A 13 17.04 -28.28 -16.46
C ILE A 13 16.50 -26.96 -17.02
N GLY A 14 16.21 -26.90 -18.32
CA GLY A 14 15.62 -25.71 -18.95
C GLY A 14 14.26 -25.32 -18.36
N LEU A 15 13.38 -26.29 -18.14
CA LEU A 15 12.09 -26.08 -17.49
C LEU A 15 12.22 -25.65 -16.02
N ALA A 16 13.14 -26.26 -15.26
CA ALA A 16 13.42 -25.87 -13.88
C ALA A 16 13.96 -24.44 -13.79
N ALA A 17 14.85 -24.04 -14.69
CA ALA A 17 15.37 -22.68 -14.76
C ALA A 17 14.26 -21.65 -15.08
N LEU A 18 13.39 -21.95 -16.05
CA LEU A 18 12.23 -21.10 -16.37
C LEU A 18 11.27 -20.95 -15.18
N PHE A 19 11.04 -22.04 -14.43
CA PHE A 19 10.21 -22.00 -13.23
C PHE A 19 10.82 -21.12 -12.14
N LEU A 20 12.13 -21.22 -11.91
CA LEU A 20 12.84 -20.41 -10.93
C LEU A 20 12.87 -18.92 -11.33
N ILE A 21 13.09 -18.62 -12.61
CA ILE A 21 13.04 -17.25 -13.15
C ILE A 21 11.62 -16.69 -13.02
N GLY A 22 10.60 -17.44 -13.42
CA GLY A 22 9.20 -17.03 -13.30
C GLY A 22 8.79 -16.74 -11.85
N ARG A 23 9.18 -17.60 -10.90
CA ARG A 23 8.95 -17.38 -9.47
C ARG A 23 9.66 -16.13 -8.97
N SER A 24 10.89 -15.90 -9.40
CA SER A 24 11.68 -14.72 -9.03
C SER A 24 11.01 -13.45 -9.56
N LEU A 25 10.59 -13.42 -10.82
CA LEU A 25 9.89 -12.30 -11.44
C LEU A 25 8.58 -11.96 -10.70
N LEU A 26 7.81 -12.97 -10.28
CA LEU A 26 6.59 -12.76 -9.50
C LEU A 26 6.90 -12.19 -8.09
N TYR A 27 7.95 -12.68 -7.43
CA TYR A 27 8.36 -12.23 -6.10
C TYR A 27 8.85 -10.76 -6.08
N TYR A 28 9.46 -10.31 -7.17
CA TYR A 28 9.90 -8.92 -7.35
C TYR A 28 8.89 -8.06 -8.11
N SER A 29 7.68 -8.58 -8.37
CA SER A 29 6.63 -7.77 -8.97
C SER A 29 6.27 -6.58 -8.06
N PRO A 30 6.00 -5.39 -8.62
CA PRO A 30 5.68 -4.20 -7.83
C PRO A 30 4.54 -4.42 -6.83
N GLY A 31 3.52 -5.19 -7.22
CA GLY A 31 2.41 -5.56 -6.34
C GLY A 31 2.84 -6.39 -5.15
N HIS A 32 3.64 -7.43 -5.37
CA HIS A 32 4.10 -8.30 -4.28
C HIS A 32 5.05 -7.57 -3.31
N VAL A 33 5.94 -6.72 -3.83
CA VAL A 33 6.81 -5.87 -3.00
C VAL A 33 5.96 -4.93 -2.16
N PHE A 34 5.01 -4.22 -2.78
CA PHE A 34 4.12 -3.30 -2.08
C PHE A 34 3.35 -3.98 -0.95
N PHE A 35 2.71 -5.14 -1.19
CA PHE A 35 1.96 -5.83 -0.14
C PHE A 35 2.85 -6.30 1.00
N ARG A 36 4.09 -6.75 0.73
CA ARG A 36 5.05 -7.09 1.79
C ARG A 36 5.47 -5.89 2.63
N GLN A 37 5.59 -4.71 2.03
CA GLN A 37 5.88 -3.47 2.75
C GLN A 37 4.65 -3.04 3.57
N TYR A 38 3.47 -3.02 2.94
CA TYR A 38 2.21 -2.70 3.58
C TYR A 38 1.94 -3.57 4.82
N ASN A 39 2.18 -4.88 4.74
CA ASN A 39 1.99 -5.82 5.86
C ASN A 39 2.96 -5.60 7.03
N GLN A 40 3.98 -4.74 6.89
CA GLN A 40 4.86 -4.35 8.00
C GLN A 40 4.33 -3.14 8.77
N LEU A 41 3.32 -2.43 8.24
CA LEU A 41 2.75 -1.26 8.90
C LEU A 41 2.05 -1.64 10.21
N GLN A 42 2.21 -0.80 11.23
CA GLN A 42 1.55 -0.94 12.51
C GLN A 42 1.16 0.43 13.05
N PRO A 43 0.00 0.57 13.71
CA PRO A 43 -0.33 1.83 14.40
C PRO A 43 0.76 2.17 15.42
N GLY A 44 1.08 3.46 15.56
CA GLY A 44 2.18 3.94 16.41
C GLY A 44 3.48 4.22 15.67
N MET A 45 3.63 3.80 14.41
CA MET A 45 4.81 4.16 13.61
C MET A 45 4.86 5.65 13.28
N THR A 46 6.04 6.26 13.31
CA THR A 46 6.22 7.64 12.86
C THR A 46 6.17 7.74 11.34
N PHE A 47 5.97 8.96 10.81
CA PHE A 47 6.04 9.22 9.37
C PHE A 47 7.34 8.71 8.72
N SER A 48 8.49 8.90 9.37
CA SER A 48 9.78 8.44 8.86
C SER A 48 9.92 6.91 8.88
N GLN A 49 9.36 6.23 9.89
CA GLN A 49 9.33 4.77 9.93
C GLN A 49 8.49 4.19 8.80
N VAL A 50 7.32 4.79 8.52
CA VAL A 50 6.48 4.37 7.39
C VAL A 50 7.20 4.60 6.05
N GLN A 51 7.87 5.74 5.86
CA GLN A 51 8.68 5.98 4.66
C GLN A 51 9.81 4.95 4.52
N ALA A 52 10.45 4.55 5.62
CA ALA A 52 11.49 3.52 5.61
C ALA A 52 10.94 2.15 5.21
N VAL A 53 9.74 1.77 5.66
CA VAL A 53 9.05 0.53 5.26
C VAL A 53 8.80 0.50 3.75
N PHE A 54 8.29 1.59 3.17
CA PHE A 54 8.07 1.69 1.73
C PHE A 54 9.35 1.94 0.92
N GLY A 55 10.43 2.38 1.56
CA GLY A 55 11.70 2.74 0.92
C GLY A 55 11.60 4.01 0.05
N ARG A 56 10.58 4.84 0.24
CA ARG A 56 10.31 6.03 -0.58
C ARG A 56 9.37 7.01 0.12
N SER A 57 9.30 8.23 -0.42
CA SER A 57 8.27 9.21 -0.05
C SER A 57 6.88 8.80 -0.57
N PRO A 58 5.80 9.24 0.11
CA PRO A 58 4.45 9.04 -0.40
C PRO A 58 4.28 9.73 -1.75
N ASP A 59 3.44 9.16 -2.61
CA ASP A 59 3.13 9.73 -3.93
C ASP A 59 2.28 10.99 -3.81
N TYR A 60 1.54 11.10 -2.71
CA TYR A 60 0.64 12.20 -2.43
C TYR A 60 0.33 12.28 -0.93
N VAL A 61 0.12 13.50 -0.44
CA VAL A 61 -0.26 13.78 0.94
C VAL A 61 -1.41 14.77 0.93
N CYS A 62 -2.44 14.48 1.72
CA CYS A 62 -3.61 15.32 1.93
C CYS A 62 -3.71 15.71 3.40
N GLY A 63 -3.89 16.98 3.73
CA GLY A 63 -4.25 17.39 5.09
C GLY A 63 -5.64 16.86 5.46
N PHE A 64 -5.77 16.37 6.70
CA PHE A 64 -7.08 16.01 7.27
C PHE A 64 -7.15 16.56 8.69
N ASN A 65 -7.87 17.67 8.87
CA ASN A 65 -7.93 18.42 10.12
C ASN A 65 -6.52 18.71 10.68
N ASN A 66 -6.21 18.22 11.89
CA ASN A 66 -4.92 18.40 12.56
C ASN A 66 -3.86 17.38 12.10
N GLY A 67 -4.26 16.38 11.32
CA GLY A 67 -3.41 15.31 10.81
C GLY A 67 -3.16 15.40 9.30
N ARG A 68 -2.61 14.32 8.75
CA ARG A 68 -2.37 14.16 7.32
C ARG A 68 -2.52 12.72 6.87
N ILE A 69 -3.04 12.54 5.68
CA ILE A 69 -3.20 11.24 5.02
C ILE A 69 -2.14 11.14 3.93
N ALA A 70 -1.24 10.16 4.05
CA ALA A 70 -0.24 9.85 3.05
C ALA A 70 -0.68 8.66 2.18
N TYR A 71 -0.40 8.74 0.88
CA TYR A 71 -0.78 7.73 -0.10
C TYR A 71 0.47 7.11 -0.74
N TYR A 72 0.52 5.78 -0.73
CA TYR A 72 1.56 4.98 -1.37
C TYR A 72 0.93 4.09 -2.44
N ALA A 73 1.03 4.47 -3.71
CA ALA A 73 0.53 3.69 -4.83
C ALA A 73 1.36 2.41 -5.06
N ARG A 74 0.69 1.31 -5.40
CA ARG A 74 1.32 0.02 -5.73
C ARG A 74 2.22 0.04 -6.97
N GLY A 75 2.14 1.10 -7.79
CA GLY A 75 2.98 1.27 -8.98
C GLY A 75 2.67 0.30 -10.14
N CYS A 76 1.56 -0.45 -10.06
CA CYS A 76 1.20 -1.50 -11.02
C CYS A 76 0.27 -1.05 -12.15
N PHE A 77 -0.25 0.18 -12.12
CA PHE A 77 -1.11 0.70 -13.18
C PHE A 77 -0.31 1.67 -14.05
N PRO A 78 0.19 1.23 -15.24
CA PRO A 78 1.00 2.07 -16.12
C PRO A 78 0.26 3.29 -16.69
N GLU A 79 -1.08 3.36 -16.59
CA GLU A 79 -1.88 4.32 -17.37
C GLU A 79 -2.43 5.53 -16.59
N LYS A 80 -2.27 5.59 -15.27
CA LYS A 80 -2.65 6.79 -14.51
C LYS A 80 -1.57 7.09 -13.48
N LYS A 81 -0.51 7.78 -13.90
CA LYS A 81 0.29 8.55 -12.95
C LYS A 81 -0.70 9.39 -12.16
N LEU A 82 -0.71 9.19 -10.85
CA LEU A 82 -1.47 10.04 -9.94
C LEU A 82 -1.11 11.48 -10.30
N ASN A 83 -2.08 12.31 -10.70
CA ASN A 83 -1.83 13.73 -10.93
C ASN A 83 -2.17 14.48 -9.64
N PRO A 84 -1.19 14.83 -8.79
CA PRO A 84 -1.46 15.41 -7.49
C PRO A 84 -2.11 16.80 -7.61
N GLN A 85 -1.98 17.47 -8.77
CA GLN A 85 -2.58 18.78 -9.01
C GLN A 85 -4.12 18.73 -9.12
N LEU A 86 -4.69 17.55 -9.40
CA LEU A 86 -6.14 17.34 -9.47
C LEU A 86 -6.73 16.88 -8.13
N LEU A 87 -5.89 16.67 -7.12
CA LEU A 87 -6.31 16.17 -5.81
C LEU A 87 -6.29 17.31 -4.77
N PRO A 88 -7.24 17.34 -3.83
CA PRO A 88 -7.32 18.40 -2.82
C PRO A 88 -6.11 18.37 -1.88
N THR A 89 -5.47 19.49 -1.59
CA THR A 89 -4.32 19.48 -0.67
C THR A 89 -4.72 19.32 0.80
N SER A 90 -5.97 19.63 1.15
CA SER A 90 -6.55 19.46 2.49
C SER A 90 -8.06 19.26 2.42
N VAL A 91 -8.60 18.45 3.32
CA VAL A 91 -10.04 18.19 3.47
C VAL A 91 -10.44 18.13 4.94
N GLN A 92 -11.71 18.43 5.25
CA GLN A 92 -12.24 18.45 6.63
C GLN A 92 -13.35 17.42 6.87
N ALA A 93 -13.76 16.68 5.83
CA ALA A 93 -14.83 15.71 5.90
C ALA A 93 -14.41 14.40 5.23
N THR A 94 -14.81 13.27 5.81
CA THR A 94 -14.44 11.92 5.37
C THR A 94 -14.86 11.66 3.93
N ASN A 95 -16.05 12.09 3.54
CA ASN A 95 -16.55 11.96 2.16
C ASN A 95 -15.82 12.83 1.12
N LYS A 96 -14.86 13.66 1.54
CA LYS A 96 -13.97 14.42 0.66
C LYS A 96 -12.57 13.83 0.58
N ILE A 97 -12.26 12.81 1.38
CA ILE A 97 -10.98 12.12 1.33
C ILE A 97 -10.82 11.47 -0.05
N PRO A 98 -9.72 11.75 -0.78
CA PRO A 98 -9.49 11.16 -2.08
C PRO A 98 -9.42 9.64 -2.04
N TYR A 99 -10.23 8.99 -2.86
CA TYR A 99 -10.15 7.56 -3.09
C TYR A 99 -9.15 7.26 -4.22
N ILE A 100 -8.11 6.50 -3.91
CA ILE A 100 -7.07 6.09 -4.87
C ILE A 100 -6.93 4.57 -4.80
N TYR A 101 -7.56 3.86 -5.74
CA TYR A 101 -7.53 2.40 -5.80
C TYR A 101 -6.10 1.83 -5.84
N GLY A 102 -5.84 0.76 -5.09
CA GLY A 102 -4.55 0.08 -5.05
C GLY A 102 -3.45 0.91 -4.40
N SER A 103 -3.80 1.87 -3.53
CA SER A 103 -2.85 2.62 -2.71
C SER A 103 -2.98 2.27 -1.23
N GLY A 104 -1.85 2.31 -0.53
CA GLY A 104 -1.83 2.29 0.92
C GLY A 104 -2.16 3.70 1.42
N GLN A 105 -3.25 3.83 2.17
CA GLN A 105 -3.72 5.08 2.74
C GLN A 105 -3.38 5.10 4.22
N CYS A 106 -2.57 6.05 4.65
CA CYS A 106 -1.99 6.12 6.00
C CYS A 106 -2.35 7.46 6.66
N LEU A 107 -3.20 7.44 7.69
CA LEU A 107 -3.50 8.62 8.51
C LEU A 107 -2.47 8.78 9.61
N PHE A 108 -1.81 9.93 9.63
CA PHE A 108 -0.96 10.38 10.71
C PHE A 108 -1.68 11.45 11.52
N ASN A 109 -1.63 11.34 12.84
CA ASN A 109 -2.16 12.35 13.74
C ASN A 109 -1.29 13.61 13.79
N SER A 110 -1.70 14.59 14.61
CA SER A 110 -0.99 15.87 14.78
C SER A 110 0.47 15.72 15.25
N HIS A 111 0.78 14.60 15.92
CA HIS A 111 2.12 14.25 16.39
C HIS A 111 2.97 13.52 15.34
N GLY A 112 2.44 13.29 14.14
CA GLY A 112 3.14 12.59 13.06
C GLY A 112 3.22 11.08 13.27
N VAL A 113 2.31 10.50 14.05
CA VAL A 113 2.22 9.08 14.36
C VAL A 113 1.05 8.44 13.59
N LEU A 114 1.30 7.27 13.00
CA LEU A 114 0.34 6.49 12.22
C LEU A 114 -0.79 6.02 13.15
N SER A 115 -1.98 6.57 12.98
CA SER A 115 -3.16 6.26 13.78
C SER A 115 -4.13 5.33 13.07
N ALA A 116 -4.16 5.36 11.73
CA ALA A 116 -4.93 4.43 10.92
C ALA A 116 -4.28 4.15 9.57
N TYR A 117 -4.50 2.96 9.01
CA TYR A 117 -4.15 2.65 7.64
C TYR A 117 -5.04 1.58 7.02
N THR A 118 -5.08 1.57 5.68
CA THR A 118 -5.80 0.56 4.88
C THR A 118 -5.22 0.47 3.47
N CYS A 119 -5.54 -0.59 2.74
CA CYS A 119 -5.20 -0.75 1.33
C CYS A 119 -6.45 -0.52 0.47
N CYS A 120 -6.51 0.65 -0.16
CA CYS A 120 -7.67 1.14 -0.90
C CYS A 120 -8.20 0.15 -1.93
N GLY A 121 -9.36 -0.44 -1.67
CA GLY A 121 -10.05 -1.38 -2.57
C GLY A 121 -9.49 -2.81 -2.61
N GLU A 122 -8.41 -3.09 -1.89
CA GLU A 122 -7.75 -4.41 -1.85
C GLU A 122 -7.91 -5.08 -0.47
N GLU A 123 -8.22 -4.31 0.57
CA GLU A 123 -8.53 -4.80 1.91
C GLU A 123 -9.96 -4.40 2.31
N LEU A 124 -10.58 -5.20 3.20
CA LEU A 124 -11.91 -4.94 3.77
C LEU A 124 -11.85 -4.51 5.24
N ASN A 125 -10.64 -4.23 5.73
CA ASN A 125 -10.39 -3.78 7.08
C ASN A 125 -9.53 -2.52 7.05
N ILE A 126 -9.81 -1.64 8.00
CA ILE A 126 -9.05 -0.46 8.32
C ILE A 126 -8.43 -0.69 9.69
N HIS A 127 -7.10 -0.69 9.72
CA HIS A 127 -6.31 -0.90 10.92
C HIS A 127 -6.16 0.42 11.64
N THR A 128 -6.54 0.49 12.91
CA THR A 128 -6.40 1.73 13.69
C THR A 128 -5.80 1.48 15.06
N SER A 129 -5.28 2.52 15.69
CA SER A 129 -4.84 2.50 17.09
C SER A 129 -5.98 2.26 18.10
N LYS A 130 -7.24 2.31 17.64
CA LYS A 130 -8.46 2.08 18.45
C LYS A 130 -9.16 0.77 18.11
N GLY A 131 -8.58 -0.07 17.26
CA GLY A 131 -9.16 -1.35 16.81
C GLY A 131 -9.33 -1.45 15.29
N GLY A 132 -9.83 -2.58 14.80
CA GLY A 132 -10.14 -2.78 13.38
C GLY A 132 -11.54 -2.29 13.03
N PHE A 133 -11.69 -1.61 11.90
CA PHE A 133 -12.99 -1.23 11.33
C PHE A 133 -13.20 -1.94 10.01
N HIS A 134 -14.44 -2.32 9.70
CA HIS A 134 -14.76 -2.82 8.38
C HIS A 134 -14.75 -1.66 7.38
N GLY A 135 -14.02 -1.82 6.28
CA GLY A 135 -14.01 -0.86 5.19
C GLY A 135 -12.75 -0.96 4.33
N SER A 136 -12.84 -0.39 3.14
CA SER A 136 -11.78 -0.46 2.15
C SER A 136 -10.98 0.84 2.00
N ASP A 137 -11.37 1.91 2.68
CA ASP A 137 -10.70 3.22 2.64
C ASP A 137 -11.14 4.08 3.83
N LEU A 138 -10.33 5.09 4.20
CA LEU A 138 -10.57 5.93 5.37
C LEU A 138 -11.87 6.76 5.30
N SER A 139 -12.46 6.99 4.11
CA SER A 139 -13.72 7.73 4.00
C SER A 139 -14.91 6.97 4.62
N GLN A 140 -14.75 5.66 4.82
CA GLN A 140 -15.76 4.78 5.42
C GLN A 140 -15.75 4.82 6.95
N ILE A 141 -14.74 5.44 7.57
CA ILE A 141 -14.75 5.76 9.00
C ILE A 141 -15.62 7.00 9.21
N SER A 142 -16.40 7.04 10.30
CA SER A 142 -17.18 8.22 10.65
C SER A 142 -16.29 9.45 10.91
N ASN A 143 -16.79 10.65 10.59
CA ASN A 143 -16.06 11.90 10.84
C ASN A 143 -15.56 12.02 12.28
N SER A 144 -16.40 11.67 13.26
CA SER A 144 -16.04 11.76 14.68
C SER A 144 -14.86 10.85 15.04
N MET A 145 -14.85 9.61 14.58
CA MET A 145 -13.77 8.66 14.83
C MET A 145 -12.49 9.09 14.10
N LEU A 146 -12.60 9.51 12.83
CA LEU A 146 -11.42 9.94 12.08
C LEU A 146 -10.79 11.21 12.67
N ASN A 147 -11.61 12.13 13.22
CA ASN A 147 -11.12 13.30 13.96
C ASN A 147 -10.33 12.88 15.21
N GLN A 148 -10.87 11.96 16.00
CA GLN A 148 -10.18 11.41 17.18
C GLN A 148 -8.85 10.71 16.83
N LEU A 149 -8.76 10.11 15.64
CA LEU A 149 -7.53 9.49 15.14
C LEU A 149 -6.55 10.53 14.56
N SER A 150 -7.02 11.70 14.15
CA SER A 150 -6.20 12.77 13.56
C SER A 150 -5.61 13.74 14.59
N ASP A 151 -6.21 13.80 15.78
CA ASP A 151 -5.71 14.56 16.93
C ASP A 151 -4.47 13.87 17.54
#